data_AF-A0A7Y5HK44-F1
#
_entry.id   AF-A0A7Y5HK44-F1
#
_cell.length_a   1.000
_cell.length_b   1.000
_cell.length_c   1.000
_cell.angle_alpha   90.00
_cell.angle_beta   90.00
_cell.angle_gamma   90.00
#
_symmetry.space_group_name_H-M   'P 1'
#
loop_
_entity.id
_entity.type
_entity.pdbx_description
1 polymer ?
#
loop_
_entity_poly.entity_id
_entity_poly.type
_entity_poly.pdbx_seq_one_letter_code
_entity_poly.pdbx_strand_id
1 'polypeptide(L)'
;DLKREFPARVAERTPAKERENVLARVAAYDDAEGAKVLALGLSALADRIDEDMAVFAGIRRQYEEINVPTDVMKDDFKTRTELQARILELEEKQREDGKVLEAFRAALRRYGNAQALSTLSAEGKRLANVRAREVLAEGLGANPAGMEIAIRLGKDKDPWVRAAALRGLRGRSEDAVFEFAKESILSEHWPVRLEAGLTLEGVNQPRVLPVLIVALGKEEGRLRDDFGDALKRLTSQNFEPDPDLWQKWYIENRSDLEGPAPDKALFGAFKGRKPPPEKKSVYGIESRSRRILFVIDTSGSMKERLKSAQGTATGLSADELEEYDMTKIELAKRELKRAIRALEPDALFNIIAYATHIVPWKQKMVKGDMTTKNEAYAFIRDMEAAGGTWTYGALQEAFRVGGMGVVDRNYDPTVDTIYLISDGAPTDQDMDKPQLQDPRIILDAVREWNRLGKVVLHAIAIDPRTGGGQFIAFMKELAKQNGGEYVQRE
;
A
#
# COMPACT_ATOMS: atom_id res chain seq x y z
N ASP A 1 14.64 -32.56 19.19
CA ASP A 1 15.59 -32.19 18.11
C ASP A 1 15.13 -30.88 17.48
N LEU A 2 15.76 -29.76 17.85
CA LEU A 2 15.34 -28.42 17.41
C LEU A 2 15.28 -28.28 15.89
N LYS A 3 16.19 -28.94 15.15
CA LYS A 3 16.24 -28.89 13.68
C LYS A 3 15.03 -29.53 13.02
N ARG A 4 14.42 -30.52 13.68
CA ARG A 4 13.26 -31.25 13.16
C ARG A 4 11.94 -30.68 13.68
N GLU A 5 11.89 -30.30 14.96
CA GLU A 5 10.67 -29.85 15.60
C GLU A 5 10.32 -28.40 15.27
N PHE A 6 11.32 -27.52 15.20
CA PHE A 6 11.06 -26.09 14.98
C PHE A 6 10.37 -25.78 13.65
N PRO A 7 10.83 -26.31 12.49
CA PRO A 7 10.19 -25.99 11.21
C PRO A 7 8.73 -26.44 11.15
N ALA A 8 8.41 -27.61 11.71
CA ALA A 8 7.03 -28.09 11.80
C ALA A 8 6.17 -27.14 12.65
N ARG A 9 6.64 -26.81 13.86
CA ARG A 9 5.88 -25.99 14.81
C ARG A 9 5.65 -24.55 14.34
N VAL A 10 6.64 -23.94 13.68
CA VAL A 10 6.48 -22.57 13.18
C VAL A 10 5.61 -22.50 11.92
N ALA A 11 5.51 -23.60 11.16
CA ALA A 11 4.66 -23.70 9.98
C ALA A 11 3.21 -24.12 10.30
N GLU A 12 2.92 -24.55 11.53
CA GLU A 12 1.56 -24.89 11.99
C GLU A 12 0.58 -23.72 11.78
N ARG A 13 -0.72 -24.05 11.68
CA ARG A 13 -1.82 -23.08 11.57
C ARG A 13 -2.40 -22.73 12.96
N THR A 14 -1.52 -22.66 13.96
CA THR A 14 -1.84 -22.20 15.32
C THR A 14 -1.80 -20.66 15.39
N PRO A 15 -2.40 -20.04 16.43
CA PRO A 15 -2.32 -18.60 16.62
C PRO A 15 -0.87 -18.09 16.53
N ALA A 16 -0.66 -16.94 15.89
CA ALA A 16 0.66 -16.35 15.66
C ALA A 16 1.47 -16.25 16.95
N LYS A 17 0.81 -15.92 18.07
CA LYS A 17 1.48 -15.76 19.35
C LYS A 17 2.23 -17.00 19.83
N GLU A 18 1.67 -18.19 19.58
CA GLU A 18 2.32 -19.46 19.95
C GLU A 18 3.56 -19.70 19.08
N ARG A 19 3.45 -19.43 17.78
CA ARG A 19 4.52 -19.58 16.80
C ARG A 19 5.63 -18.57 17.02
N GLU A 20 5.29 -17.32 17.37
CA GLU A 20 6.21 -16.26 17.79
C GLU A 20 7.03 -16.66 19.03
N ASN A 21 6.39 -17.29 20.02
CA ASN A 21 7.10 -17.74 21.23
C ASN A 21 8.13 -18.84 20.89
N VAL A 22 7.77 -19.76 19.99
CA VAL A 22 8.67 -20.81 19.52
C VAL A 22 9.82 -20.22 18.70
N LEU A 23 9.52 -19.26 17.82
CA LEU A 23 10.50 -18.48 17.06
C LEU A 23 11.47 -17.73 17.98
N ALA A 24 10.98 -17.01 18.99
CA ALA A 24 11.79 -16.21 19.89
C ALA A 24 12.83 -17.05 20.65
N ARG A 25 12.49 -18.30 20.98
CA ARG A 25 13.42 -19.24 21.60
C ARG A 25 14.56 -19.63 20.67
N VAL A 26 14.28 -19.85 19.38
CA VAL A 26 15.32 -20.15 18.38
C VAL A 26 16.16 -18.91 18.07
N ALA A 27 15.52 -17.75 17.91
CA ALA A 27 16.18 -16.49 17.62
C ALA A 27 17.11 -16.00 18.74
N ALA A 28 16.96 -16.51 19.97
CA ALA A 28 17.88 -16.24 21.07
C ALA A 28 19.26 -16.89 20.88
N TYR A 29 19.38 -17.89 20.00
CA TYR A 29 20.65 -18.52 19.64
C TYR A 29 21.31 -17.77 18.47
N ASP A 30 22.08 -16.74 18.81
CA ASP A 30 22.92 -15.97 17.87
C ASP A 30 24.23 -16.73 17.55
N ASP A 31 24.09 -17.93 17.00
CA ASP A 31 25.17 -18.80 16.56
C ASP A 31 24.84 -19.49 15.23
N ALA A 32 25.77 -20.29 14.70
CA ALA A 32 25.60 -21.00 13.43
C ALA A 32 24.42 -21.98 13.43
N GLU A 33 24.18 -22.66 14.56
CA GLU A 33 23.13 -23.66 14.64
C GLU A 33 21.76 -23.01 14.73
N GLY A 34 21.61 -21.98 15.57
CA GLY A 34 20.40 -21.16 15.66
C GLY A 34 20.04 -20.52 14.34
N ALA A 35 21.03 -19.91 13.65
CA ALA A 35 20.85 -19.35 12.30
C ALA A 35 20.33 -20.38 11.29
N LYS A 36 20.89 -21.59 11.29
CA LYS A 36 20.46 -22.67 10.39
C LYS A 36 19.03 -23.13 10.69
N VAL A 37 18.70 -23.32 11.97
CA VAL A 37 17.35 -23.72 12.40
C VAL A 37 16.33 -22.63 12.05
N LEU A 38 16.68 -21.35 12.25
CA LEU A 38 15.85 -20.21 11.87
C LEU A 38 15.55 -20.22 10.36
N ALA A 39 16.56 -20.39 9.52
CA ALA A 39 16.39 -20.45 8.06
C ALA A 39 15.51 -21.62 7.61
N LEU A 40 15.66 -22.80 8.23
CA LEU A 40 14.80 -23.97 7.95
C LEU A 40 13.34 -23.71 8.32
N GLY A 41 13.07 -23.09 9.48
CA GLY A 41 11.72 -22.74 9.88
C GLY A 41 11.10 -21.66 9.00
N LEU A 42 11.88 -20.68 8.56
CA LEU A 42 11.43 -19.68 7.60
C LEU A 42 11.04 -20.31 6.26
N SER A 43 11.84 -21.26 5.76
CA SER A 43 11.51 -22.01 4.55
C SER A 43 10.20 -22.78 4.71
N ALA A 44 10.06 -23.57 5.78
CA ALA A 44 8.87 -24.38 6.01
C ALA A 44 7.60 -23.52 6.15
N LEU A 45 7.70 -22.39 6.84
CA LEU A 45 6.62 -21.43 6.93
C LEU A 45 6.24 -20.86 5.55
N ALA A 46 7.23 -20.42 4.78
CA ALA A 46 7.00 -19.81 3.48
C ALA A 46 6.39 -20.80 2.46
N ASP A 47 6.86 -22.03 2.44
CA ASP A 47 6.32 -23.09 1.58
C ASP A 47 4.84 -23.36 1.91
N ARG A 48 4.52 -23.48 3.19
CA ARG A 48 3.14 -23.69 3.65
C ARG A 48 2.24 -22.48 3.34
N ILE A 49 2.75 -21.25 3.46
CA ILE A 49 2.02 -20.03 3.06
C ILE A 49 1.71 -20.06 1.57
N ASP A 50 2.69 -20.39 0.72
CA ASP A 50 2.48 -20.39 -0.73
C ASP A 50 1.50 -21.49 -1.16
N GLU A 51 1.47 -22.64 -0.48
CA GLU A 51 0.40 -23.66 -0.63
C GLU A 51 -0.97 -23.10 -0.26
N ASP A 52 -1.10 -22.44 0.90
CA ASP A 52 -2.35 -21.83 1.35
C ASP A 52 -2.82 -20.72 0.39
N MET A 53 -1.90 -19.94 -0.19
CA MET A 53 -2.19 -18.92 -1.20
C MET A 53 -2.71 -19.53 -2.50
N ALA A 54 -2.19 -20.68 -2.92
CA ALA A 54 -2.69 -21.38 -4.10
C ALA A 54 -4.13 -21.90 -3.89
N VAL A 55 -4.40 -22.45 -2.69
CA VAL A 55 -5.76 -22.86 -2.29
C VAL A 55 -6.70 -21.65 -2.25
N PHE A 56 -6.25 -20.55 -1.65
CA PHE A 56 -7.01 -19.29 -1.58
C PHE A 56 -7.38 -18.77 -2.96
N ALA A 57 -6.43 -18.72 -3.89
CA ALA A 57 -6.67 -18.28 -5.26
C ALA A 57 -7.70 -19.16 -5.99
N GLY A 58 -7.67 -20.48 -5.76
CA GLY A 58 -8.65 -21.42 -6.30
C GLY A 58 -10.07 -21.18 -5.77
N ILE A 59 -10.22 -21.04 -4.46
CA ILE A 59 -11.51 -20.76 -3.81
C ILE A 59 -12.05 -19.40 -4.25
N ARG A 60 -11.18 -18.40 -4.32
CA ARG A 60 -11.56 -17.05 -4.77
C ARG A 60 -12.07 -17.05 -6.20
N ARG A 61 -11.42 -17.80 -7.11
CA ARG A 61 -11.91 -17.94 -8.48
C ARG A 61 -13.30 -18.59 -8.53
N GLN A 62 -13.51 -19.67 -7.78
CA GLN A 62 -14.82 -20.32 -7.68
C GLN A 62 -15.88 -19.36 -7.15
N TYR A 63 -15.55 -18.57 -6.12
CA TYR A 63 -16.45 -17.56 -5.58
C TYR A 63 -16.79 -16.50 -6.62
N GLU A 64 -15.81 -15.98 -7.35
CA GLU A 64 -16.03 -14.98 -8.40
C GLU A 64 -16.88 -15.52 -9.58
N GLU A 65 -16.77 -16.81 -9.91
CA GLU A 65 -17.57 -17.47 -10.94
C GLU A 65 -19.04 -17.62 -10.55
N ILE A 66 -19.34 -17.94 -9.28
CA ILE A 66 -20.72 -18.13 -8.79
C ILE A 66 -21.35 -16.85 -8.24
N ASN A 67 -20.54 -15.82 -7.96
CA ASN A 67 -21.00 -14.50 -7.53
C ASN A 67 -21.42 -13.60 -8.71
N VAL A 68 -21.85 -14.22 -9.81
CA VAL A 68 -22.51 -13.57 -10.94
C VAL A 68 -24.01 -13.63 -10.68
N PRO A 69 -24.78 -12.52 -10.84
CA PRO A 69 -26.22 -12.53 -10.70
C PRO A 69 -26.83 -13.31 -11.88
N THR A 70 -26.84 -14.63 -11.73
CA THR A 70 -27.62 -15.52 -12.57
C THR A 70 -28.96 -15.63 -11.88
N ASP A 71 -30.04 -15.28 -12.60
CA ASP A 71 -31.45 -15.55 -12.30
C ASP A 71 -31.73 -16.01 -10.85
N VAL A 72 -32.39 -15.18 -10.04
CA VAL A 72 -32.63 -15.41 -8.59
C VAL A 72 -33.21 -16.80 -8.29
N MET A 73 -33.91 -17.42 -9.26
CA MET A 73 -34.45 -18.79 -9.17
C MET A 73 -33.39 -19.91 -9.28
N LYS A 74 -32.15 -19.58 -9.63
CA LYS A 74 -30.98 -20.47 -9.79
C LYS A 74 -29.79 -20.05 -8.91
N ASP A 75 -30.02 -19.15 -7.94
CA ASP A 75 -28.96 -18.62 -7.10
C ASP A 75 -28.43 -19.69 -6.13
N ASP A 76 -27.13 -20.02 -6.25
CA ASP A 76 -26.46 -20.96 -5.36
C ASP A 76 -25.95 -20.24 -4.10
N PHE A 77 -26.92 -19.74 -3.33
CA PHE A 77 -26.66 -18.98 -2.10
C PHE A 77 -25.83 -19.78 -1.11
N LYS A 78 -26.12 -21.07 -0.95
CA LYS A 78 -25.44 -21.94 0.01
C LYS A 78 -23.95 -22.08 -0.32
N THR A 79 -23.61 -22.43 -1.56
CA THR A 79 -22.20 -22.55 -1.97
C THR A 79 -21.48 -21.20 -1.89
N ARG A 80 -22.15 -20.09 -2.22
CA ARG A 80 -21.57 -18.74 -2.08
C ARG A 80 -21.21 -18.43 -0.62
N THR A 81 -22.12 -18.68 0.31
CA THR A 81 -21.85 -18.48 1.75
C THR A 81 -20.72 -19.39 2.25
N GLU A 82 -20.67 -20.66 1.82
CA GLU A 82 -19.61 -21.59 2.20
C GLU A 82 -18.23 -21.16 1.66
N LEU A 83 -18.15 -20.74 0.40
CA LEU A 83 -16.91 -20.22 -0.19
C LEU A 83 -16.48 -18.92 0.49
N GLN A 84 -17.42 -18.02 0.78
CA GLN A 84 -17.14 -16.78 1.51
C GLN A 84 -16.59 -17.05 2.91
N ALA A 85 -17.16 -18.00 3.64
CA ALA A 85 -16.66 -18.41 4.97
C ALA A 85 -15.24 -18.98 4.88
N ARG A 86 -14.95 -19.82 3.88
CA ARG A 86 -13.58 -20.34 3.63
C ARG A 86 -12.59 -19.25 3.25
N ILE A 87 -13.00 -18.27 2.44
CA ILE A 87 -12.17 -17.10 2.10
C ILE A 87 -11.79 -16.37 3.39
N LEU A 88 -12.78 -16.06 4.23
CA LEU A 88 -12.56 -15.35 5.50
C LEU A 88 -11.63 -16.14 6.45
N GLU A 89 -11.78 -17.46 6.53
CA GLU A 89 -10.91 -18.33 7.33
C GLU A 89 -9.46 -18.29 6.83
N LEU A 90 -9.26 -18.32 5.51
CA LEU A 90 -7.92 -18.26 4.91
C LEU A 90 -7.28 -16.88 5.05
N GLU A 91 -8.05 -15.80 4.96
CA GLU A 91 -7.57 -14.44 5.21
C GLU A 91 -7.14 -14.26 6.68
N GLU A 92 -7.87 -14.86 7.61
CA GLU A 92 -7.48 -14.88 9.03
C GLU A 92 -6.16 -15.63 9.22
N LYS A 93 -6.00 -16.80 8.60
CA LYS A 93 -4.73 -17.55 8.61
C LYS A 93 -3.58 -16.74 7.99
N GLN A 94 -3.79 -16.11 6.85
CA GLN A 94 -2.80 -15.25 6.19
C GLN A 94 -2.36 -14.10 7.10
N ARG A 95 -3.29 -13.49 7.85
CA ARG A 95 -2.97 -12.44 8.82
C ARG A 95 -2.09 -12.97 9.95
N GLU A 96 -2.43 -14.14 10.51
CA GLU A 96 -1.62 -14.78 11.54
C GLU A 96 -0.22 -15.12 11.00
N ASP A 97 -0.11 -15.53 9.75
CA ASP A 97 1.17 -15.82 9.10
C ASP A 97 2.01 -14.57 8.85
N GLY A 98 1.38 -13.47 8.44
CA GLY A 98 2.03 -12.17 8.29
C GLY A 98 2.72 -11.74 9.59
N LYS A 99 2.06 -11.91 10.74
CA LYS A 99 2.66 -11.64 12.06
C LYS A 99 3.91 -12.48 12.33
N VAL A 100 3.87 -13.77 11.98
CA VAL A 100 5.04 -14.65 12.17
C VAL A 100 6.17 -14.27 11.22
N LEU A 101 5.89 -13.91 9.96
CA LEU A 101 6.91 -13.40 9.03
C LEU A 101 7.55 -12.09 9.53
N GLU A 102 6.76 -11.17 10.10
CA GLU A 102 7.28 -9.97 10.76
C GLU A 102 8.16 -10.31 11.96
N ALA A 103 7.78 -11.32 12.75
CA ALA A 103 8.59 -11.80 13.85
C ALA A 103 9.93 -12.38 13.35
N PHE A 104 9.96 -13.07 12.20
CA PHE A 104 11.21 -13.49 11.55
C PHE A 104 12.08 -12.29 11.15
N ARG A 105 11.50 -11.25 10.52
CA ARG A 105 12.25 -10.01 10.19
C ARG A 105 12.82 -9.37 11.45
N ALA A 106 12.03 -9.28 12.52
CA ALA A 106 12.46 -8.72 13.81
C ALA A 106 13.57 -9.53 14.47
N ALA A 107 13.54 -10.86 14.36
CA ALA A 107 14.61 -11.74 14.81
C ALA A 107 15.90 -11.49 14.03
N LEU A 108 15.84 -11.46 12.70
CA LEU A 108 16.98 -11.25 11.81
C LEU A 108 17.69 -9.91 12.06
N ARG A 109 16.94 -8.86 12.44
CA ARG A 109 17.49 -7.54 12.81
C ARG A 109 18.42 -7.58 14.02
N ARG A 110 18.35 -8.62 14.86
CA ARG A 110 19.06 -8.72 16.15
C ARG A 110 20.32 -9.59 16.10
N TYR A 111 20.53 -10.38 15.05
CA TYR A 111 21.72 -11.23 14.92
C TYR A 111 22.99 -10.38 14.84
N GLY A 112 23.95 -10.60 15.74
CA GLY A 112 25.22 -9.88 15.77
C GLY A 112 26.44 -10.77 15.52
N ASN A 113 26.30 -12.08 15.71
CA ASN A 113 27.40 -13.01 15.59
C ASN A 113 27.81 -13.23 14.12
N ALA A 114 29.09 -13.04 13.83
CA ALA A 114 29.63 -13.15 12.47
C ALA A 114 29.44 -14.55 11.85
N GLN A 115 29.57 -15.62 12.64
CA GLN A 115 29.37 -16.99 12.17
C GLN A 115 27.89 -17.28 11.90
N ALA A 116 26.99 -16.75 12.74
CA ALA A 116 25.55 -16.85 12.54
C ALA A 116 25.12 -16.12 11.25
N LEU A 117 25.58 -14.87 11.08
CA LEU A 117 25.34 -14.07 9.87
C LEU A 117 25.91 -14.73 8.60
N SER A 118 27.12 -15.30 8.68
CA SER A 118 27.71 -16.09 7.59
C SER A 118 26.84 -17.30 7.24
N THR A 119 26.30 -17.98 8.25
CA THR A 119 25.39 -19.10 8.07
C THR A 119 24.08 -18.66 7.41
N LEU A 120 23.46 -17.57 7.88
CA LEU A 120 22.27 -16.99 7.25
C LEU A 120 22.52 -16.60 5.79
N SER A 121 23.70 -16.03 5.47
CA SER A 121 24.08 -15.74 4.08
C SER A 121 24.17 -17.00 3.23
N ALA A 122 24.72 -18.10 3.77
CA ALA A 122 24.88 -19.36 3.05
C ALA A 122 23.53 -20.08 2.84
N GLU A 123 22.72 -20.16 3.89
CA GLU A 123 21.38 -20.77 3.83
C GLU A 123 20.45 -19.96 2.93
N GLY A 124 20.51 -18.62 2.98
CA GLY A 124 19.72 -17.74 2.12
C GLY A 124 19.87 -18.00 0.63
N LYS A 125 21.09 -18.33 0.17
CA LYS A 125 21.37 -18.69 -1.23
C LYS A 125 20.77 -20.05 -1.64
N ARG A 126 20.51 -20.92 -0.67
CA ARG A 126 19.99 -22.29 -0.88
C ARG A 126 18.47 -22.37 -0.78
N LEU A 127 17.82 -21.39 -0.16
CA LEU A 127 16.37 -21.34 -0.04
C LEU A 127 15.71 -21.34 -1.43
N ALA A 128 14.91 -22.36 -1.71
CA ALA A 128 14.16 -22.46 -2.96
C ALA A 128 12.98 -21.47 -3.00
N ASN A 129 12.32 -21.27 -1.85
CA ASN A 129 11.16 -20.41 -1.72
C ASN A 129 11.51 -18.92 -1.82
N VAL A 130 10.82 -18.19 -2.70
CA VAL A 130 11.09 -16.76 -2.93
C VAL A 130 10.70 -15.91 -1.72
N ARG A 131 9.55 -16.18 -1.09
CA ARG A 131 9.07 -15.45 0.10
C ARG A 131 10.03 -15.60 1.27
N ALA A 132 10.61 -16.79 1.47
CA ALA A 132 11.64 -17.00 2.47
C ALA A 132 12.89 -16.15 2.19
N ARG A 133 13.35 -16.08 0.92
CA ARG A 133 14.48 -15.22 0.53
C ARG A 133 14.19 -13.74 0.70
N GLU A 134 12.98 -13.28 0.39
CA GLU A 134 12.53 -11.91 0.60
C GLU A 134 12.61 -11.50 2.08
N VAL A 135 12.00 -12.30 2.97
CA VAL A 135 12.01 -12.05 4.43
C VAL A 135 13.44 -12.02 4.97
N LEU A 136 14.28 -12.94 4.50
CA LEU A 136 15.68 -13.00 4.90
C LEU A 136 16.47 -11.76 4.45
N ALA A 137 16.34 -11.37 3.18
CA ALA A 137 17.03 -10.23 2.61
C ALA A 137 16.59 -8.91 3.26
N GLU A 138 15.29 -8.72 3.48
CA GLU A 138 14.73 -7.55 4.14
C GLU A 138 15.14 -7.46 5.61
N GLY A 139 15.02 -8.57 6.36
CA GLY A 139 15.38 -8.63 7.77
C GLY A 139 16.88 -8.35 8.00
N LEU A 140 17.74 -8.91 7.16
CA LEU A 140 19.19 -8.66 7.22
C LEU A 140 19.59 -7.27 6.72
N GLY A 141 18.86 -6.67 5.78
CA GLY A 141 19.12 -5.29 5.35
C GLY A 141 18.90 -4.28 6.48
N ALA A 142 17.85 -4.52 7.28
CA ALA A 142 17.54 -3.73 8.46
C ALA A 142 18.50 -4.00 9.64
N ASN A 143 19.37 -5.01 9.53
CA ASN A 143 20.42 -5.30 10.50
C ASN A 143 21.73 -4.58 10.11
N PRO A 144 22.32 -3.72 10.96
CA PRO A 144 23.63 -3.10 10.69
C PRO A 144 24.74 -4.09 10.30
N ALA A 145 24.83 -5.23 10.98
CA ALA A 145 25.82 -6.27 10.67
C ALA A 145 25.42 -7.14 9.46
N GLY A 146 24.15 -7.08 9.04
CA GLY A 146 23.61 -7.82 7.89
C GLY A 146 23.63 -7.06 6.57
N MET A 147 24.02 -5.78 6.55
CA MET A 147 23.96 -4.90 5.37
C MET A 147 24.60 -5.51 4.12
N GLU A 148 25.86 -5.95 4.20
CA GLU A 148 26.55 -6.54 3.04
C GLU A 148 25.94 -7.87 2.60
N ILE A 149 25.36 -8.62 3.54
CA ILE A 149 24.66 -9.88 3.23
C ILE A 149 23.37 -9.56 2.47
N ALA A 150 22.61 -8.55 2.88
CA ALA A 150 21.43 -8.11 2.19
C ALA A 150 21.74 -7.64 0.76
N ILE A 151 22.83 -6.87 0.56
CA ILE A 151 23.29 -6.48 -0.80
C ILE A 151 23.61 -7.73 -1.64
N ARG A 152 24.28 -8.73 -1.04
CA ARG A 152 24.62 -9.99 -1.73
C ARG A 152 23.38 -10.80 -2.09
N LEU A 153 22.41 -10.90 -1.19
CA LEU A 153 21.11 -11.54 -1.44
C LEU A 153 20.28 -10.72 -2.45
N GLY A 154 20.43 -9.41 -2.46
CA GLY A 154 19.79 -8.49 -3.40
C GLY A 154 20.28 -8.61 -4.86
N LYS A 155 21.26 -9.48 -5.12
CA LYS A 155 21.65 -9.91 -6.48
C LYS A 155 20.89 -11.16 -6.95
N ASP A 156 19.76 -11.49 -6.30
CA ASP A 156 18.90 -12.61 -6.67
C ASP A 156 18.33 -12.47 -8.09
N LYS A 157 18.06 -13.61 -8.73
CA LYS A 157 17.37 -13.66 -10.02
C LYS A 157 15.93 -13.13 -9.93
N ASP A 158 15.27 -13.32 -8.79
CA ASP A 158 13.90 -12.89 -8.57
C ASP A 158 13.85 -11.39 -8.18
N PRO A 159 13.12 -10.55 -8.93
CA PRO A 159 13.06 -9.12 -8.66
C PRO A 159 12.48 -8.78 -7.29
N TRP A 160 11.67 -9.64 -6.69
CA TRP A 160 11.05 -9.36 -5.40
C TRP A 160 12.01 -9.54 -4.24
N VAL A 161 12.97 -10.46 -4.36
CA VAL A 161 14.06 -10.59 -3.39
C VAL A 161 14.98 -9.36 -3.50
N ARG A 162 15.25 -8.88 -4.72
CA ARG A 162 16.03 -7.63 -4.91
C ARG A 162 15.33 -6.42 -4.30
N ALA A 163 14.03 -6.27 -4.55
CA ALA A 163 13.19 -5.24 -3.97
C ALA A 163 13.15 -5.31 -2.42
N ALA A 164 13.02 -6.52 -1.87
CA ALA A 164 13.03 -6.74 -0.41
C ALA A 164 14.37 -6.38 0.23
N ALA A 165 15.50 -6.70 -0.42
CA ALA A 165 16.83 -6.28 0.04
C ALA A 165 16.94 -4.76 0.12
N LEU A 166 16.54 -4.04 -0.94
CA LEU A 166 16.53 -2.57 -0.97
C LEU A 166 15.64 -1.99 0.13
N ARG A 167 14.44 -2.55 0.34
CA ARG A 167 13.54 -2.16 1.42
C ARG A 167 14.19 -2.26 2.79
N GLY A 168 14.87 -3.37 3.06
CA GLY A 168 15.60 -3.57 4.31
C GLY A 168 16.74 -2.57 4.49
N LEU A 169 17.38 -2.13 3.39
CA LEU A 169 18.47 -1.17 3.39
C LEU A 169 18.01 0.30 3.45
N ARG A 170 16.71 0.60 3.47
CA ARG A 170 16.21 1.98 3.54
C ARG A 170 16.71 2.69 4.80
N GLY A 171 17.05 3.98 4.68
CA GLY A 171 17.56 4.81 5.77
C GLY A 171 19.06 4.69 6.04
N ARG A 172 19.80 3.99 5.16
CA ARG A 172 21.26 3.83 5.19
C ARG A 172 21.94 4.77 4.21
N SER A 173 23.15 5.21 4.56
CA SER A 173 23.93 6.22 3.79
C SER A 173 25.31 5.73 3.33
N GLU A 174 25.63 4.46 3.61
CA GLU A 174 26.87 3.78 3.27
C GLU A 174 27.05 3.67 1.74
N ASP A 175 28.30 3.78 1.27
CA ASP A 175 28.65 3.75 -0.17
C ASP A 175 28.18 2.48 -0.89
N ALA A 176 28.29 1.33 -0.22
CA ALA A 176 27.83 0.06 -0.78
C ALA A 176 26.31 0.05 -1.02
N VAL A 177 25.54 0.73 -0.17
CA VAL A 177 24.08 0.86 -0.33
C VAL A 177 23.75 1.80 -1.47
N PHE A 178 24.46 2.92 -1.57
CA PHE A 178 24.32 3.85 -2.70
C PHE A 178 24.58 3.16 -4.04
N GLU A 179 25.72 2.47 -4.20
CA GLU A 179 26.05 1.80 -5.45
C GLU A 179 25.04 0.69 -5.79
N PHE A 180 24.63 -0.12 -4.80
CA PHE A 180 23.62 -1.15 -5.03
C PHE A 180 22.27 -0.57 -5.47
N ALA A 181 21.80 0.51 -4.85
CA ALA A 181 20.54 1.15 -5.21
C ALA A 181 20.63 1.86 -6.58
N LYS A 182 21.76 2.51 -6.87
CA LYS A 182 22.06 3.12 -8.18
C LYS A 182 22.10 2.10 -9.32
N GLU A 183 22.63 0.90 -9.10
CA GLU A 183 22.54 -0.20 -10.07
C GLU A 183 21.08 -0.69 -10.21
N SER A 184 20.39 -0.85 -9.08
CA SER A 184 19.04 -1.42 -9.02
C SER A 184 17.96 -0.54 -9.67
N ILE A 185 18.13 0.79 -9.66
CA ILE A 185 17.17 1.70 -10.30
C ILE A 185 17.09 1.53 -11.82
N LEU A 186 18.06 0.83 -12.43
CA LEU A 186 18.08 0.50 -13.86
C LEU A 186 17.36 -0.83 -14.18
N SER A 187 16.79 -1.50 -13.18
CA SER A 187 16.10 -2.79 -13.34
C SER A 187 14.91 -2.70 -14.30
N GLU A 188 14.72 -3.70 -15.16
CA GLU A 188 13.53 -3.83 -16.01
C GLU A 188 12.24 -3.97 -15.18
N HIS A 189 12.35 -4.49 -13.96
CA HIS A 189 11.23 -4.67 -13.06
C HIS A 189 10.99 -3.42 -12.21
N TRP A 190 9.81 -2.85 -12.35
CA TRP A 190 9.39 -1.64 -11.66
C TRP A 190 9.45 -1.71 -10.12
N PRO A 191 9.16 -2.84 -9.43
CA PRO A 191 9.23 -2.89 -7.97
C PRO A 191 10.66 -2.66 -7.45
N VAL A 192 11.64 -3.15 -8.19
CA VAL A 192 13.07 -2.92 -7.87
C VAL A 192 13.41 -1.45 -8.05
N ARG A 193 12.87 -0.80 -9.08
CA ARG A 193 13.10 0.65 -9.31
C ARG A 193 12.44 1.51 -8.24
N LEU A 194 11.21 1.19 -7.82
CA LEU A 194 10.52 1.84 -6.70
C LEU A 194 11.38 1.79 -5.44
N GLU A 195 11.75 0.57 -5.05
CA GLU A 195 12.53 0.35 -3.82
C GLU A 195 13.91 1.00 -3.92
N ALA A 196 14.55 0.96 -5.08
CA ALA A 196 15.82 1.64 -5.30
C ALA A 196 15.71 3.16 -5.13
N GLY A 197 14.68 3.79 -5.67
CA GLY A 197 14.43 5.22 -5.49
C GLY A 197 14.23 5.59 -4.02
N LEU A 198 13.43 4.80 -3.28
CA LEU A 198 13.19 5.00 -1.85
C LEU A 198 14.44 4.74 -1.01
N THR A 199 15.28 3.77 -1.38
CA THR A 199 16.58 3.56 -0.73
C THR A 199 17.54 4.71 -1.02
N LEU A 200 17.61 5.22 -2.26
CA LEU A 200 18.42 6.39 -2.63
C LEU A 200 17.97 7.65 -1.88
N GLU A 201 16.67 7.84 -1.69
CA GLU A 201 16.15 8.92 -0.85
C GLU A 201 16.69 8.81 0.59
N GLY A 202 16.69 7.60 1.16
CA GLY A 202 17.24 7.33 2.49
C GLY A 202 18.75 7.54 2.62
N VAL A 203 19.52 7.39 1.54
CA VAL A 203 20.95 7.74 1.51
C VAL A 203 21.17 9.22 1.79
N ASN A 204 20.22 10.08 1.36
CA ASN A 204 20.15 11.50 1.67
C ASN A 204 21.48 12.25 1.50
N GLN A 205 22.12 12.07 0.35
CA GLN A 205 23.37 12.73 -0.02
C GLN A 205 23.26 13.35 -1.42
N PRO A 206 23.97 14.46 -1.70
CA PRO A 206 23.94 15.14 -3.00
C PRO A 206 24.16 14.22 -4.22
N ARG A 207 24.97 13.17 -4.06
CA ARG A 207 25.24 12.17 -5.11
C ARG A 207 24.03 11.38 -5.61
N VAL A 208 22.92 11.35 -4.88
CA VAL A 208 21.70 10.63 -5.28
C VAL A 208 20.88 11.41 -6.30
N LEU A 209 20.99 12.75 -6.29
CA LEU A 209 20.21 13.64 -7.15
C LEU A 209 20.38 13.32 -8.64
N PRO A 210 21.59 13.22 -9.21
CA PRO A 210 21.72 12.92 -10.63
C PRO A 210 21.19 11.54 -11.00
N VAL A 211 21.23 10.56 -10.08
CA VAL A 211 20.68 9.21 -10.30
C VAL A 211 19.16 9.26 -10.38
N LEU A 212 18.52 9.94 -9.42
CA LEU A 212 17.06 10.10 -9.38
C LEU A 212 16.54 10.95 -10.55
N ILE A 213 17.27 11.99 -10.97
CA ILE A 213 16.89 12.82 -12.13
C ILE A 213 16.89 11.99 -13.43
N VAL A 214 17.92 11.17 -13.63
CA VAL A 214 18.01 10.28 -14.80
C VAL A 214 16.88 9.25 -14.77
N ALA A 215 16.58 8.69 -13.59
CA ALA A 215 15.50 7.71 -13.43
C ALA A 215 14.12 8.36 -13.64
N LEU A 216 13.89 9.55 -13.10
CA LEU A 216 12.69 10.37 -13.33
C LEU A 216 12.47 10.60 -14.83
N GLY A 217 13.55 10.92 -15.53
CA GLY A 217 13.60 11.03 -16.98
C GLY A 217 13.57 9.68 -17.71
N LYS A 218 13.20 8.57 -17.07
CA LYS A 218 12.94 7.26 -17.70
C LYS A 218 11.54 6.74 -17.39
N GLU A 219 11.00 7.06 -16.23
CA GLU A 219 9.70 6.58 -15.77
C GLU A 219 8.49 7.31 -16.36
N GLU A 220 7.32 6.69 -16.19
CA GLU A 220 5.99 7.24 -16.44
C GLU A 220 5.05 6.91 -15.26
N GLY A 221 3.90 7.58 -15.22
CA GLY A 221 2.88 7.35 -14.18
C GLY A 221 3.42 7.51 -12.76
N ARG A 222 3.03 6.60 -11.88
CA ARG A 222 3.32 6.68 -10.45
C ARG A 222 4.82 6.76 -10.12
N LEU A 223 5.67 5.96 -10.74
CA LEU A 223 7.10 5.99 -10.42
C LEU A 223 7.75 7.33 -10.76
N ARG A 224 7.26 8.00 -11.80
CA ARG A 224 7.69 9.35 -12.15
C ARG A 224 7.29 10.34 -11.04
N ASP A 225 6.08 10.24 -10.51
CA ASP A 225 5.64 11.07 -9.38
C ASP A 225 6.47 10.77 -8.11
N ASP A 226 6.67 9.49 -7.76
CA ASP A 226 7.43 9.06 -6.58
C ASP A 226 8.87 9.61 -6.59
N PHE A 227 9.56 9.58 -7.75
CA PHE A 227 10.92 10.11 -7.88
C PHE A 227 10.96 11.64 -7.85
N GLY A 228 9.97 12.31 -8.42
CA GLY A 228 9.86 13.78 -8.33
C GLY A 228 9.64 14.23 -6.89
N ASP A 229 8.78 13.54 -6.14
CA ASP A 229 8.54 13.83 -4.74
C ASP A 229 9.75 13.52 -3.86
N ALA A 230 10.52 12.46 -4.18
CA ALA A 230 11.79 12.18 -3.51
C ALA A 230 12.80 13.33 -3.71
N LEU A 231 12.96 13.82 -4.94
CA LEU A 231 13.80 14.99 -5.23
C LEU A 231 13.33 16.23 -4.47
N LYS A 232 12.02 16.46 -4.40
CA LYS A 232 11.43 17.55 -3.62
C LYS A 232 11.76 17.44 -2.14
N ARG A 233 11.65 16.25 -1.53
CA ARG A 233 12.00 16.03 -0.12
C ARG A 233 13.49 16.22 0.15
N LEU A 234 14.35 15.75 -0.75
CA LEU A 234 15.82 15.86 -0.62
C LEU A 234 16.34 17.30 -0.76
N THR A 235 15.67 18.13 -1.56
CA THR A 235 16.19 19.45 -1.96
C THR A 235 15.34 20.62 -1.46
N SER A 236 14.14 20.34 -0.96
CA SER A 236 13.09 21.32 -0.64
C SER A 236 12.68 22.20 -1.83
N GLN A 237 13.02 21.81 -3.06
CA GLN A 237 12.60 22.50 -4.29
C GLN A 237 11.39 21.80 -4.91
N ASN A 238 10.55 22.55 -5.62
CA ASN A 238 9.42 21.98 -6.33
C ASN A 238 9.46 22.35 -7.81
N PHE A 239 9.81 21.38 -8.64
CA PHE A 239 9.80 21.51 -10.10
C PHE A 239 8.81 20.55 -10.76
N GLU A 240 7.86 20.00 -9.98
CA GLU A 240 7.04 18.86 -10.40
C GLU A 240 7.92 17.66 -10.84
N PRO A 241 7.39 16.53 -11.30
CA PRO A 241 8.24 15.46 -11.84
C PRO A 241 8.69 15.76 -13.28
N ASP A 242 9.25 16.96 -13.49
CA ASP A 242 9.81 17.42 -14.75
C ASP A 242 11.33 17.20 -14.79
N PRO A 243 11.83 16.23 -15.57
CA PRO A 243 13.25 15.90 -15.59
C PRO A 243 14.12 17.03 -16.14
N ASP A 244 13.62 17.85 -17.06
CA ASP A 244 14.40 18.94 -17.67
C ASP A 244 14.60 20.09 -16.67
N LEU A 245 13.56 20.43 -15.89
CA LEU A 245 13.66 21.44 -14.83
C LEU A 245 14.59 20.98 -13.70
N TRP A 246 14.44 19.75 -13.23
CA TRP A 246 15.32 19.19 -12.21
C TRP A 246 16.78 19.11 -12.67
N GLN A 247 17.00 18.69 -13.92
CA GLN A 247 18.34 18.65 -14.53
C GLN A 247 18.98 20.03 -14.58
N LYS A 248 18.24 21.04 -15.04
CA LYS A 248 18.72 22.42 -15.12
C LYS A 248 19.12 22.92 -13.74
N TRP A 249 18.22 22.79 -12.76
CA TRP A 249 18.47 23.21 -11.38
C TRP A 249 19.70 22.50 -10.79
N TYR A 250 19.82 21.18 -10.96
CA TYR A 250 20.98 20.46 -10.43
C TYR A 250 22.30 20.96 -11.05
N ILE A 251 22.34 21.24 -12.36
CA ILE A 251 23.54 21.76 -13.02
C ILE A 251 23.94 23.13 -12.45
N GLU A 252 22.95 24.00 -12.17
CA GLU A 252 23.15 25.35 -11.64
C GLU A 252 23.56 25.34 -10.16
N ASN A 253 23.06 24.39 -9.36
CA ASN A 253 23.26 24.36 -7.90
C ASN A 253 24.23 23.27 -7.39
N ARG A 254 24.70 22.34 -8.24
CA ARG A 254 25.55 21.21 -7.79
C ARG A 254 26.82 21.63 -7.04
N SER A 255 27.39 22.80 -7.35
CA SER A 255 28.61 23.28 -6.69
C SER A 255 28.34 23.57 -5.21
N ASP A 256 27.23 24.22 -4.91
CA ASP A 256 26.82 24.55 -3.53
C ASP A 256 26.35 23.31 -2.77
N LEU A 257 25.78 22.34 -3.49
CA LEU A 257 25.37 21.06 -2.93
C LEU A 257 26.54 20.09 -2.71
N GLU A 258 27.76 20.42 -3.12
CA GLU A 258 28.89 19.47 -3.18
C GLU A 258 28.54 18.18 -3.98
N GLY A 259 27.68 18.33 -4.98
CA GLY A 259 27.19 17.23 -5.83
C GLY A 259 28.19 16.83 -6.92
N PRO A 260 28.27 15.53 -7.27
CA PRO A 260 29.15 15.07 -8.34
C PRO A 260 28.75 15.65 -9.69
N ALA A 261 29.72 15.75 -10.61
CA ALA A 261 29.42 16.10 -11.99
C ALA A 261 28.46 15.06 -12.59
N PRO A 262 27.35 15.49 -13.24
CA PRO A 262 26.42 14.55 -13.85
C PRO A 262 27.06 13.87 -15.06
N ASP A 263 26.68 12.61 -15.30
CA ASP A 263 27.02 11.92 -16.54
C ASP A 263 26.31 12.61 -17.72
N LYS A 264 27.08 13.31 -18.56
CA LYS A 264 26.56 14.07 -19.69
C LYS A 264 25.83 13.21 -20.72
N ALA A 265 26.22 11.94 -20.90
CA ALA A 265 25.57 11.06 -21.85
C ALA A 265 24.20 10.64 -21.34
N LEU A 266 24.09 10.27 -20.05
CA LEU A 266 22.82 9.94 -19.42
C LEU A 266 21.87 11.14 -19.40
N PHE A 267 22.36 12.31 -18.99
CA PHE A 267 21.60 13.57 -18.96
C PHE A 267 21.20 14.07 -20.36
N GLY A 268 21.92 13.67 -21.40
CA GLY A 268 21.57 13.97 -22.78
C GLY A 268 20.44 13.08 -23.32
N ALA A 269 20.29 11.85 -22.79
CA ALA A 269 19.42 10.82 -23.36
C ALA A 269 17.91 11.06 -23.17
N PHE A 270 17.50 11.91 -22.23
CA PHE A 270 16.09 12.21 -21.96
C PHE A 270 15.73 13.70 -22.07
N LYS A 271 16.61 14.50 -22.64
CA LYS A 271 16.37 15.93 -22.88
C LYS A 271 15.16 16.12 -23.81
N GLY A 272 14.22 17.00 -23.44
CA GLY A 272 13.00 17.24 -24.24
C GLY A 272 11.90 16.20 -24.01
N ARG A 273 11.89 15.56 -22.83
CA ARG A 273 10.74 14.74 -22.42
C ARG A 273 9.51 15.61 -22.20
N LYS A 274 8.35 15.03 -22.47
CA LYS A 274 7.09 15.73 -22.21
C LYS A 274 6.99 16.05 -20.71
N PRO A 275 6.57 17.28 -20.35
CA PRO A 275 6.17 17.60 -19.00
C PRO A 275 5.17 16.57 -18.49
N PRO A 276 5.15 16.29 -17.17
CA PRO A 276 4.14 15.40 -16.63
C PRO A 276 2.75 15.98 -16.93
N PRO A 277 1.72 15.14 -17.14
CA PRO A 277 0.36 15.65 -17.31
C PRO A 277 -0.03 16.50 -16.09
N GLU A 278 -0.92 17.47 -16.29
CA GLU A 278 -1.41 18.29 -15.19
C GLU A 278 -2.08 17.42 -14.13
N LYS A 279 -1.81 17.74 -12.85
CA LYS A 279 -2.54 17.12 -11.75
C LYS A 279 -4.00 17.58 -11.79
N LYS A 280 -4.89 16.71 -11.33
CA LYS A 280 -6.28 17.05 -11.11
C LYS A 280 -6.58 17.04 -9.62
N SER A 281 -7.27 18.07 -9.18
CA SER A 281 -7.76 18.17 -7.82
C SER A 281 -8.95 17.23 -7.62
N VAL A 282 -8.79 16.26 -6.72
CA VAL A 282 -9.85 15.38 -6.23
C VAL A 282 -9.91 15.56 -4.73
N TYR A 283 -10.99 16.16 -4.21
CA TYR A 283 -11.09 16.55 -2.80
C TYR A 283 -9.90 17.42 -2.32
N GLY A 284 -9.38 18.31 -3.16
CA GLY A 284 -8.23 19.16 -2.86
C GLY A 284 -6.88 18.43 -2.80
N ILE A 285 -6.86 17.15 -3.18
CA ILE A 285 -5.64 16.37 -3.36
C ILE A 285 -5.33 16.36 -4.85
N GLU A 286 -4.14 16.84 -5.19
CA GLU A 286 -3.67 16.90 -6.56
C GLU A 286 -3.09 15.54 -6.98
N SER A 287 -3.73 14.84 -7.92
CA SER A 287 -3.28 13.51 -8.38
C SER A 287 -3.24 13.40 -9.91
N ARG A 288 -2.32 12.58 -10.42
CA ARG A 288 -2.22 12.19 -11.85
C ARG A 288 -2.81 10.81 -12.13
N SER A 289 -3.36 10.14 -11.12
CA SER A 289 -3.90 8.79 -11.28
C SER A 289 -5.02 8.74 -12.33
N ARG A 290 -5.06 7.63 -13.06
CA ARG A 290 -6.10 7.30 -14.04
C ARG A 290 -6.85 6.02 -13.69
N ARG A 291 -6.62 5.43 -12.51
CA ARG A 291 -7.20 4.17 -12.05
C ARG A 291 -7.65 4.34 -10.59
N ILE A 292 -8.78 5.02 -10.44
CA ILE A 292 -9.20 5.62 -9.17
C ILE A 292 -10.40 4.86 -8.58
N LEU A 293 -10.27 4.39 -7.34
CA LEU A 293 -11.38 3.79 -6.60
C LEU A 293 -11.84 4.71 -5.49
N PHE A 294 -13.12 5.09 -5.50
CA PHE A 294 -13.75 5.86 -4.43
C PHE A 294 -14.41 4.93 -3.42
N VAL A 295 -14.06 5.04 -2.14
CA VAL A 295 -14.67 4.28 -1.05
C VAL A 295 -15.36 5.29 -0.13
N ILE A 296 -16.68 5.35 -0.18
CA ILE A 296 -17.50 6.38 0.46
C ILE A 296 -18.33 5.82 1.61
N ASP A 297 -18.16 6.42 2.78
CA ASP A 297 -18.93 6.14 3.97
C ASP A 297 -20.37 6.62 3.81
N THR A 298 -21.31 5.74 4.10
CA THR A 298 -22.75 5.99 4.16
C THR A 298 -23.31 5.55 5.51
N SER A 299 -22.52 5.61 6.58
CA SER A 299 -22.96 5.29 7.93
C SER A 299 -23.94 6.34 8.48
N GLY A 300 -24.64 6.00 9.57
CA GLY A 300 -25.68 6.85 10.14
C GLY A 300 -25.19 8.26 10.54
N SER A 301 -23.92 8.41 10.97
CA SER A 301 -23.33 9.71 11.31
C SER A 301 -23.25 10.66 10.13
N MET A 302 -23.21 10.14 8.90
CA MET A 302 -23.23 10.95 7.69
C MET A 302 -24.57 11.69 7.47
N LYS A 303 -25.66 11.34 8.20
CA LYS A 303 -26.92 12.12 8.21
C LYS A 303 -26.82 13.42 8.99
N GLU A 304 -25.84 13.55 9.87
CA GLU A 304 -25.75 14.73 10.68
C GLU A 304 -25.43 15.96 9.81
N ARG A 305 -25.99 17.11 10.18
CA ARG A 305 -25.71 18.39 9.51
C ARG A 305 -24.26 18.83 9.77
N LEU A 306 -23.65 19.52 8.82
CA LEU A 306 -22.34 20.15 9.01
C LEU A 306 -22.41 21.15 10.18
N LYS A 307 -21.29 21.38 10.88
CA LYS A 307 -21.25 22.43 11.90
C LYS A 307 -21.45 23.79 11.24
N SER A 308 -22.42 24.56 11.72
CA SER A 308 -22.40 26.00 11.50
C SER A 308 -21.19 26.58 12.25
N ALA A 309 -20.45 27.48 11.61
CA ALA A 309 -19.46 28.28 12.31
C ALA A 309 -20.16 29.00 13.48
N GLN A 310 -19.88 28.57 14.71
CA GLN A 310 -20.35 29.27 15.91
C GLN A 310 -19.64 30.63 15.97
N GLY A 311 -20.30 31.66 15.42
CA GLY A 311 -19.84 33.04 15.50
C GLY A 311 -20.34 33.92 14.34
N THR A 312 -21.49 34.59 14.55
CA THR A 312 -21.97 35.76 13.79
C THR A 312 -21.89 35.68 12.26
N ALA A 313 -22.76 34.89 11.63
CA ALA A 313 -23.02 34.98 10.20
C ALA A 313 -23.91 36.20 9.87
N THR A 314 -23.31 37.39 9.85
CA THR A 314 -23.87 38.54 9.14
C THR A 314 -23.07 38.73 7.86
N GLY A 315 -23.68 38.48 6.69
CA GLY A 315 -23.08 38.78 5.38
C GLY A 315 -22.73 37.60 4.47
N LEU A 316 -23.15 36.37 4.80
CA LEU A 316 -23.02 35.23 3.87
C LEU A 316 -24.07 35.33 2.75
N SER A 317 -23.66 34.97 1.53
CA SER A 317 -24.53 34.84 0.36
C SER A 317 -25.53 33.69 0.53
N ALA A 318 -26.62 33.69 -0.24
CA ALA A 318 -27.63 32.63 -0.19
C ALA A 318 -27.04 31.25 -0.53
N ASP A 319 -26.07 31.19 -1.44
CA ASP A 319 -25.37 29.96 -1.84
C ASP A 319 -24.48 29.41 -0.71
N GLU A 320 -23.83 30.30 0.06
CA GLU A 320 -23.07 29.93 1.25
C GLU A 320 -24.00 29.41 2.35
N LEU A 321 -25.14 30.06 2.59
CA LEU A 321 -26.15 29.61 3.56
C LEU A 321 -26.77 28.24 3.21
N GLU A 322 -26.94 27.93 1.92
CA GLU A 322 -27.45 26.63 1.44
C GLU A 322 -26.41 25.50 1.58
N GLU A 323 -25.12 25.83 1.46
CA GLU A 323 -24.01 24.91 1.73
C GLU A 323 -23.88 24.54 3.22
N TYR A 324 -24.31 25.41 4.14
CA TYR A 324 -24.27 25.18 5.59
C TYR A 324 -25.49 24.43 6.17
N ASP A 325 -26.58 24.25 5.42
CA ASP A 325 -27.75 23.46 5.87
C ASP A 325 -27.67 21.98 5.48
N MET A 326 -26.61 21.60 4.75
CA MET A 326 -26.47 20.25 4.22
C MET A 326 -25.93 19.25 5.25
N THR A 327 -26.28 18.00 5.02
CA THR A 327 -25.75 16.84 5.74
C THR A 327 -24.36 16.46 5.22
N LYS A 328 -23.57 15.78 6.04
CA LYS A 328 -22.24 15.28 5.63
C LYS A 328 -22.32 14.38 4.39
N ILE A 329 -23.36 13.54 4.27
CA ILE A 329 -23.58 12.70 3.08
C ILE A 329 -23.86 13.52 1.83
N GLU A 330 -24.59 14.64 1.93
CA GLU A 330 -24.84 15.52 0.79
C GLU A 330 -23.56 16.19 0.31
N LEU A 331 -22.71 16.64 1.24
CA LEU A 331 -21.37 17.17 0.92
C LEU A 331 -20.52 16.10 0.23
N ALA A 332 -20.46 14.90 0.80
CA ALA A 332 -19.69 13.78 0.25
C ALA A 332 -20.16 13.40 -1.17
N LYS A 333 -21.49 13.31 -1.38
CA LYS A 333 -22.11 13.07 -2.71
C LYS A 333 -21.78 14.18 -3.70
N ARG A 334 -21.85 15.45 -3.28
CA ARG A 334 -21.56 16.61 -4.15
C ARG A 334 -20.12 16.59 -4.62
N GLU A 335 -19.18 16.40 -3.71
CA GLU A 335 -17.74 16.32 -4.02
C GLU A 335 -17.41 15.08 -4.86
N LEU A 336 -18.05 13.93 -4.59
CA LEU A 336 -17.85 12.71 -5.39
C LEU A 336 -18.30 12.91 -6.83
N LYS A 337 -19.46 13.55 -7.04
CA LYS A 337 -19.95 13.91 -8.38
C LYS A 337 -18.98 14.87 -9.09
N ARG A 338 -18.44 15.87 -8.37
CA ARG A 338 -17.43 16.79 -8.92
C ARG A 338 -16.16 16.05 -9.35
N ALA A 339 -15.64 15.16 -8.51
CA ALA A 339 -14.47 14.33 -8.81
C ALA A 339 -14.70 13.45 -10.04
N ILE A 340 -15.83 12.73 -10.09
CA ILE A 340 -16.17 11.86 -11.24
C ILE A 340 -16.33 12.68 -12.51
N ARG A 341 -16.96 13.86 -12.44
CA ARG A 341 -17.12 14.74 -13.61
C ARG A 341 -15.76 15.10 -14.24
N ALA A 342 -14.74 15.36 -13.42
CA ALA A 342 -13.39 15.77 -13.84
C ALA A 342 -12.54 14.63 -14.45
N LEU A 343 -12.94 13.36 -14.26
CA LEU A 343 -12.24 12.21 -14.85
C LEU A 343 -12.21 12.27 -16.38
N GLU A 344 -11.16 11.74 -16.98
CA GLU A 344 -11.09 11.62 -18.44
C GLU A 344 -11.91 10.44 -18.95
N PRO A 345 -12.40 10.47 -20.21
CA PRO A 345 -13.20 9.39 -20.77
C PRO A 345 -12.57 8.00 -20.72
N ASP A 346 -11.24 7.92 -20.80
CA ASP A 346 -10.45 6.69 -20.79
C ASP A 346 -9.84 6.38 -19.42
N ALA A 347 -9.97 7.27 -18.43
CA ALA A 347 -9.62 6.95 -17.04
C ALA A 347 -10.55 5.85 -16.51
N LEU A 348 -10.02 4.93 -15.71
CA LEU A 348 -10.78 3.88 -15.05
C LEU A 348 -11.18 4.31 -13.65
N PHE A 349 -12.42 4.06 -13.27
CA PHE A 349 -12.90 4.30 -11.92
C PHE A 349 -13.94 3.28 -11.46
N ASN A 350 -14.19 3.25 -10.15
CA ASN A 350 -15.32 2.55 -9.55
C ASN A 350 -15.66 3.20 -8.19
N ILE A 351 -16.79 2.82 -7.60
CA ILE A 351 -17.30 3.36 -6.34
C ILE A 351 -17.71 2.19 -5.44
N ILE A 352 -17.32 2.25 -4.17
CA ILE A 352 -17.79 1.37 -3.10
C ILE A 352 -18.46 2.25 -2.06
N ALA A 353 -19.77 2.10 -1.87
CA ALA A 353 -20.46 2.67 -0.71
C ALA A 353 -20.37 1.68 0.45
N TYR A 354 -20.14 2.15 1.67
CA TYR A 354 -20.07 1.27 2.83
C TYR A 354 -20.70 1.87 4.08
N ALA A 355 -21.35 1.01 4.85
CA ALA A 355 -21.82 1.27 6.20
C ALA A 355 -21.73 -0.03 7.01
N THR A 356 -22.83 -0.56 7.54
CA THR A 356 -22.89 -1.96 8.03
C THR A 356 -22.64 -2.96 6.89
N HIS A 357 -23.10 -2.63 5.69
CA HIS A 357 -22.91 -3.44 4.48
C HIS A 357 -22.02 -2.71 3.48
N ILE A 358 -21.33 -3.48 2.63
CA ILE A 358 -20.49 -2.96 1.55
C ILE A 358 -21.24 -3.16 0.24
N VAL A 359 -21.42 -2.08 -0.51
CA VAL A 359 -22.19 -2.05 -1.74
C VAL A 359 -21.28 -1.50 -2.86
N PRO A 360 -20.61 -2.39 -3.62
CA PRO A 360 -19.87 -1.98 -4.81
C PRO A 360 -20.85 -1.60 -5.93
N TRP A 361 -20.59 -0.48 -6.61
CA TRP A 361 -21.40 -0.04 -7.75
C TRP A 361 -21.23 -0.96 -8.97
N LYS A 362 -19.98 -1.27 -9.32
CA LYS A 362 -19.61 -2.24 -10.37
C LYS A 362 -18.67 -3.29 -9.78
N GLN A 363 -18.65 -4.47 -10.41
CA GLN A 363 -17.75 -5.57 -10.00
C GLN A 363 -16.28 -5.33 -10.36
N LYS A 364 -16.01 -4.48 -11.36
CA LYS A 364 -14.68 -4.17 -11.89
C LYS A 364 -14.59 -2.68 -12.20
N MET A 365 -13.36 -2.20 -12.36
CA MET A 365 -13.07 -0.85 -12.83
C MET A 365 -13.66 -0.62 -14.23
N VAL A 366 -14.33 0.52 -14.43
CA VAL A 366 -15.00 0.90 -15.67
C VAL A 366 -14.48 2.25 -16.18
N LYS A 367 -14.65 2.52 -17.48
CA LYS A 367 -14.19 3.77 -18.09
C LYS A 367 -15.01 4.98 -17.66
N GLY A 368 -14.37 6.14 -17.58
CA GLY A 368 -14.97 7.45 -17.29
C GLY A 368 -15.78 8.06 -18.45
N ASP A 369 -16.39 7.26 -19.32
CA ASP A 369 -17.20 7.79 -20.40
C ASP A 369 -18.53 8.40 -19.91
N MET A 370 -19.20 9.16 -20.77
CA MET A 370 -20.42 9.91 -20.40
C MET A 370 -21.54 8.99 -19.90
N THR A 371 -21.71 7.83 -20.54
CA THR A 371 -22.74 6.84 -20.18
C THR A 371 -22.50 6.31 -18.77
N THR A 372 -21.26 5.87 -18.52
CA THR A 372 -20.83 5.30 -17.25
C THR A 372 -20.87 6.32 -16.12
N LYS A 373 -20.53 7.59 -16.41
CA LYS A 373 -20.67 8.70 -15.45
C LYS A 373 -22.13 8.97 -15.07
N ASN A 374 -23.07 8.90 -16.01
CA ASN A 374 -24.49 9.09 -15.72
C ASN A 374 -25.04 7.97 -14.83
N GLU A 375 -24.63 6.72 -15.08
CA GLU A 375 -24.95 5.59 -14.21
C GLU A 375 -24.37 5.77 -12.79
N ALA A 376 -23.13 6.25 -12.68
CA ALA A 376 -22.52 6.57 -11.38
C ALA A 376 -23.31 7.66 -10.64
N TYR A 377 -23.78 8.70 -11.34
CA TYR A 377 -24.58 9.76 -10.72
C TYR A 377 -25.91 9.27 -10.16
N ALA A 378 -26.55 8.29 -10.84
CA ALA A 378 -27.74 7.63 -10.33
C ALA A 378 -27.42 6.84 -9.04
N PHE A 379 -26.37 6.02 -9.06
CA PHE A 379 -25.91 5.29 -7.88
C PHE A 379 -25.62 6.23 -6.69
N ILE A 380 -24.92 7.34 -6.91
CA ILE A 380 -24.61 8.33 -5.87
C ILE A 380 -25.86 9.03 -5.35
N ARG A 381 -26.81 9.35 -6.22
CA ARG A 381 -28.08 9.97 -5.80
C ARG A 381 -28.79 9.07 -4.80
N ASP A 382 -28.82 7.77 -5.08
CA ASP A 382 -29.61 6.77 -4.36
C ASP A 382 -28.93 6.24 -3.07
N MET A 383 -27.70 6.65 -2.76
CA MET A 383 -27.06 6.28 -1.48
C MET A 383 -27.82 6.88 -0.29
N GLU A 384 -28.13 6.07 0.70
CA GLU A 384 -28.74 6.54 1.95
C GLU A 384 -27.79 6.28 3.11
N ALA A 385 -27.59 7.30 3.95
CA ALA A 385 -26.79 7.14 5.15
C ALA A 385 -27.58 6.27 6.15
N ALA A 386 -27.02 5.18 6.67
CA ALA A 386 -27.65 4.33 7.69
C ALA A 386 -26.65 3.30 8.23
N GLY A 387 -26.84 2.84 9.47
CA GLY A 387 -26.05 1.76 10.06
C GLY A 387 -24.67 2.18 10.59
N GLY A 388 -23.83 1.19 10.85
CA GLY A 388 -22.46 1.33 11.36
C GLY A 388 -21.45 1.65 10.26
N THR A 389 -20.16 1.56 10.58
CA THR A 389 -19.05 2.05 9.75
C THR A 389 -18.02 0.93 9.53
N TRP A 390 -18.28 0.01 8.59
CA TRP A 390 -17.45 -1.18 8.33
C TRP A 390 -16.19 -0.91 7.49
N THR A 391 -15.30 -0.07 8.01
CA THR A 391 -14.07 0.36 7.33
C THR A 391 -13.14 -0.78 6.96
N TYR A 392 -12.96 -1.78 7.84
CA TYR A 392 -12.13 -2.95 7.54
C TYR A 392 -12.58 -3.64 6.25
N GLY A 393 -13.86 -3.98 6.17
CA GLY A 393 -14.40 -4.69 5.02
C GLY A 393 -14.42 -3.82 3.76
N ALA A 394 -14.72 -2.52 3.90
CA ALA A 394 -14.69 -1.60 2.77
C ALA A 394 -13.30 -1.53 2.11
N LEU A 395 -12.23 -1.47 2.93
CA LEU A 395 -10.85 -1.49 2.43
C LEU A 395 -10.47 -2.87 1.89
N GLN A 396 -10.91 -3.95 2.53
CA GLN A 396 -10.72 -5.31 2.01
C GLN A 396 -11.31 -5.45 0.61
N GLU A 397 -12.55 -5.01 0.42
CA GLU A 397 -13.23 -4.99 -0.87
C GLU A 397 -12.51 -4.09 -1.88
N ALA A 398 -11.98 -2.95 -1.43
CA ALA A 398 -11.24 -2.05 -2.29
C ALA A 398 -9.98 -2.69 -2.87
N PHE A 399 -9.19 -3.37 -2.03
CA PHE A 399 -8.04 -4.15 -2.48
C PHE A 399 -8.44 -5.42 -3.25
N ARG A 400 -9.63 -5.98 -3.00
CA ARG A 400 -10.21 -7.05 -3.81
C ARG A 400 -10.48 -6.58 -5.25
N VAL A 401 -11.12 -5.43 -5.41
CA VAL A 401 -11.42 -4.79 -6.72
C VAL A 401 -10.15 -4.40 -7.46
N GLY A 402 -9.09 -4.02 -6.73
CA GLY A 402 -7.73 -3.81 -7.27
C GLY A 402 -7.12 -5.06 -7.93
N GLY A 403 -7.73 -6.23 -7.73
CA GLY A 403 -7.45 -7.46 -8.43
C GLY A 403 -6.19 -8.18 -7.96
N MET A 404 -5.83 -9.27 -8.67
CA MET A 404 -4.62 -10.04 -8.36
C MET A 404 -3.38 -9.16 -8.31
N GLY A 405 -3.28 -8.11 -9.14
CA GLY A 405 -2.10 -7.25 -9.17
C GLY A 405 -1.76 -6.52 -7.87
N VAL A 406 -2.71 -6.35 -6.95
CA VAL A 406 -2.45 -5.76 -5.62
C VAL A 406 -1.53 -6.65 -4.78
N VAL A 407 -1.80 -7.96 -4.78
CA VAL A 407 -1.08 -8.97 -3.97
C VAL A 407 -0.07 -9.78 -4.78
N ASP A 408 -0.31 -9.91 -6.08
CA ASP A 408 0.50 -10.66 -7.02
C ASP A 408 1.53 -9.75 -7.67
N ARG A 409 2.73 -10.30 -7.65
CA ARG A 409 3.98 -9.73 -8.04
C ARG A 409 4.10 -9.53 -9.56
N ASN A 410 3.35 -10.31 -10.34
CA ASN A 410 3.47 -10.39 -11.81
C ASN A 410 2.37 -9.61 -12.55
N TYR A 411 1.36 -9.11 -11.86
CA TYR A 411 0.25 -8.38 -12.47
C TYR A 411 0.26 -6.93 -12.01
N ASP A 412 -0.05 -6.02 -12.94
CA ASP A 412 -0.33 -4.64 -12.58
C ASP A 412 -1.69 -4.57 -11.88
N PRO A 413 -1.82 -3.72 -10.85
CA PRO A 413 -3.08 -3.57 -10.16
C PRO A 413 -4.07 -2.84 -11.08
N THR A 414 -5.35 -3.21 -11.02
CA THR A 414 -6.41 -2.52 -11.78
C THR A 414 -6.76 -1.16 -11.17
N VAL A 415 -6.35 -0.94 -9.91
CA VAL A 415 -6.47 0.29 -9.12
C VAL A 415 -5.08 0.70 -8.69
N ASP A 416 -4.70 1.96 -8.88
CA ASP A 416 -3.44 2.49 -8.32
C ASP A 416 -3.67 3.60 -7.29
N THR A 417 -4.90 4.11 -7.14
CA THR A 417 -5.26 5.13 -6.17
C THR A 417 -6.63 4.86 -5.57
N ILE A 418 -6.72 4.90 -4.24
CA ILE A 418 -7.95 4.81 -3.45
C ILE A 418 -8.18 6.14 -2.74
N TYR A 419 -9.40 6.65 -2.79
CA TYR A 419 -9.88 7.74 -1.94
C TYR A 419 -10.88 7.19 -0.93
N LEU A 420 -10.49 7.10 0.34
CA LEU A 420 -11.39 6.74 1.44
C LEU A 420 -12.02 8.02 2.00
N ILE A 421 -13.35 8.11 1.96
CA ILE A 421 -14.13 9.27 2.43
C ILE A 421 -14.98 8.82 3.61
N SER A 422 -14.80 9.41 4.78
CA SER A 422 -15.51 9.02 6.02
C SER A 422 -15.66 10.17 7.01
N ASP A 423 -16.67 10.13 7.88
CA ASP A 423 -16.86 11.12 8.96
C ASP A 423 -16.62 10.58 10.37
N GLY A 424 -16.34 9.28 10.52
CA GLY A 424 -16.34 8.63 11.82
C GLY A 424 -15.42 7.42 11.94
N ALA A 425 -15.02 7.16 13.18
CA ALA A 425 -14.24 5.97 13.51
C ALA A 425 -14.94 4.68 13.07
N PRO A 426 -14.17 3.64 12.70
CA PRO A 426 -14.74 2.31 12.46
C PRO A 426 -15.58 1.86 13.66
N THR A 427 -16.83 1.45 13.43
CA THR A 427 -17.77 1.02 14.49
C THR A 427 -18.16 -0.44 14.33
N ASP A 428 -18.53 -1.07 15.45
CA ASP A 428 -18.71 -2.52 15.58
C ASP A 428 -20.18 -2.97 15.66
N GLN A 429 -21.12 -2.03 15.62
CA GLN A 429 -22.55 -2.32 15.81
C GLN A 429 -23.03 -3.37 14.80
N ASP A 430 -23.51 -4.50 15.32
CA ASP A 430 -24.08 -5.64 14.59
C ASP A 430 -23.11 -6.46 13.73
N MET A 431 -21.83 -6.58 14.12
CA MET A 431 -20.82 -7.35 13.36
C MET A 431 -20.35 -8.63 14.06
N ASP A 432 -20.22 -9.74 13.32
CA ASP A 432 -19.73 -11.05 13.81
C ASP A 432 -18.28 -11.05 14.32
N LYS A 433 -17.47 -10.06 13.92
CA LYS A 433 -16.04 -9.93 14.27
C LYS A 433 -15.66 -8.49 14.62
N PRO A 434 -16.17 -7.93 15.75
CA PRO A 434 -15.99 -6.52 16.11
C PRO A 434 -14.50 -6.12 16.27
N GLN A 435 -13.64 -7.06 16.64
CA GLN A 435 -12.19 -6.84 16.77
C GLN A 435 -11.51 -6.38 15.48
N LEU A 436 -12.07 -6.68 14.31
CA LEU A 436 -11.47 -6.27 13.03
C LEU A 436 -11.51 -4.75 12.80
N GLN A 437 -12.31 -4.04 13.59
CA GLN A 437 -12.49 -2.58 13.50
C GLN A 437 -11.49 -1.81 14.36
N ASP A 438 -10.63 -2.50 15.14
CA ASP A 438 -9.50 -1.84 15.79
C ASP A 438 -8.63 -1.14 14.73
N PRO A 439 -8.41 0.19 14.84
CA PRO A 439 -7.59 0.93 13.88
C PRO A 439 -6.23 0.30 13.59
N ARG A 440 -5.59 -0.33 14.58
CA ARG A 440 -4.29 -0.99 14.43
C ARG A 440 -4.41 -2.22 13.53
N ILE A 441 -5.49 -3.00 13.71
CA ILE A 441 -5.75 -4.18 12.89
C ILE A 441 -6.05 -3.79 11.44
N ILE A 442 -6.78 -2.70 11.21
CA ILE A 442 -7.01 -2.17 9.87
C ILE A 442 -5.69 -1.71 9.24
N LEU A 443 -4.88 -0.94 9.97
CA LEU A 443 -3.58 -0.45 9.48
C LEU A 443 -2.66 -1.60 9.07
N ASP A 444 -2.54 -2.64 9.91
CA ASP A 444 -1.69 -3.80 9.61
C ASP A 444 -2.24 -4.63 8.44
N ALA A 445 -3.56 -4.81 8.34
CA ALA A 445 -4.17 -5.52 7.22
C ALA A 445 -3.94 -4.78 5.89
N VAL A 446 -4.15 -3.46 5.86
CA VAL A 446 -3.89 -2.65 4.67
C VAL A 446 -2.41 -2.67 4.29
N ARG A 447 -1.50 -2.65 5.26
CA ARG A 447 -0.06 -2.79 5.01
C ARG A 447 0.27 -4.12 4.33
N GLU A 448 -0.39 -5.20 4.73
CA GLU A 448 -0.21 -6.51 4.11
C GLU A 448 -0.84 -6.57 2.70
N TRP A 449 -2.08 -6.07 2.54
CA TRP A 449 -2.74 -6.02 1.24
C TRP A 449 -1.96 -5.17 0.24
N ASN A 450 -1.36 -4.08 0.70
CA ASN A 450 -0.55 -3.17 -0.12
C ASN A 450 0.96 -3.35 0.11
N ARG A 451 1.42 -4.56 0.47
CA ARG A 451 2.84 -4.82 0.81
C ARG A 451 3.81 -4.45 -0.31
N LEU A 452 3.33 -4.49 -1.55
CA LEU A 452 4.09 -4.14 -2.76
C LEU A 452 4.08 -2.63 -3.05
N GLY A 453 3.40 -1.83 -2.24
CA GLY A 453 3.29 -0.38 -2.37
C GLY A 453 2.63 0.05 -3.69
N LYS A 454 1.73 -0.77 -4.23
CA LYS A 454 1.15 -0.62 -5.57
C LYS A 454 0.01 0.37 -5.65
N VAL A 455 -0.67 0.61 -4.53
CA VAL A 455 -1.82 1.50 -4.43
C VAL A 455 -1.50 2.69 -3.52
N VAL A 456 -1.83 3.92 -3.93
CA VAL A 456 -1.85 5.09 -3.07
C VAL A 456 -3.20 5.17 -2.38
N LEU A 457 -3.24 5.38 -1.07
CA LEU A 457 -4.51 5.53 -0.34
C LEU A 457 -4.57 6.92 0.28
N HIS A 458 -5.45 7.77 -0.25
CA HIS A 458 -5.78 9.07 0.31
C HIS A 458 -6.96 8.95 1.28
N ALA A 459 -6.90 9.69 2.39
CA ALA A 459 -7.90 9.66 3.45
C ALA A 459 -8.56 11.04 3.58
N ILE A 460 -9.88 11.09 3.40
CA ILE A 460 -10.67 12.31 3.44
C ILE A 460 -11.64 12.21 4.62
N ALA A 461 -11.49 13.11 5.58
CA ALA A 461 -12.39 13.23 6.73
C ALA A 461 -13.43 14.34 6.49
N ILE A 462 -14.71 13.99 6.56
CA ILE A 462 -15.83 14.95 6.44
C ILE A 462 -16.35 15.27 7.85
N ASP A 463 -16.20 16.53 8.29
CA ASP A 463 -16.59 17.03 9.63
C ASP A 463 -16.43 15.94 10.73
N PRO A 464 -15.17 15.52 11.02
CA PRO A 464 -14.87 14.35 11.84
C PRO A 464 -15.18 14.57 13.32
N ARG A 465 -16.46 14.55 13.66
CA ARG A 465 -16.97 14.71 15.03
C ARG A 465 -16.98 13.40 15.81
N THR A 466 -17.20 12.30 15.10
CA THR A 466 -17.33 10.97 15.68
C THR A 466 -15.95 10.32 15.79
N GLY A 467 -15.54 9.91 17.00
CA GLY A 467 -14.21 9.34 17.26
C GLY A 467 -13.07 10.37 17.44
N GLY A 468 -13.33 11.65 17.16
CA GLY A 468 -12.45 12.77 17.47
C GLY A 468 -10.99 12.60 17.03
N GLY A 469 -10.04 12.97 17.89
CA GLY A 469 -8.61 12.93 17.57
C GLY A 469 -8.05 11.54 17.24
N GLN A 470 -8.66 10.46 17.76
CA GLN A 470 -8.22 9.10 17.45
C GLN A 470 -8.56 8.70 16.02
N PHE A 471 -9.76 9.06 15.53
CA PHE A 471 -10.15 8.85 14.14
C PHE A 471 -9.24 9.63 13.18
N ILE A 472 -8.97 10.90 13.48
CA ILE A 472 -8.06 11.73 12.69
C ILE A 472 -6.65 11.12 12.65
N ALA A 473 -6.14 10.65 13.80
CA ALA A 473 -4.84 9.99 13.86
C ALA A 473 -4.79 8.72 13.00
N PHE A 474 -5.86 7.90 13.05
CA PHE A 474 -6.01 6.72 12.22
C PHE A 474 -5.99 7.06 10.72
N MET A 475 -6.80 8.02 10.27
CA MET A 475 -6.88 8.42 8.86
C MET A 475 -5.54 9.00 8.35
N LYS A 476 -4.84 9.79 9.18
CA LYS A 476 -3.50 10.30 8.86
C LYS A 476 -2.47 9.18 8.71
N GLU A 477 -2.46 8.23 9.64
CA GLU A 477 -1.52 7.11 9.58
C GLU A 477 -1.85 6.18 8.40
N LEU A 478 -3.13 5.93 8.13
CA LEU A 478 -3.58 5.13 6.99
C LEU A 478 -3.12 5.74 5.66
N ALA A 479 -3.26 7.05 5.49
CA ALA A 479 -2.76 7.72 4.29
C ALA A 479 -1.24 7.67 4.21
N LYS A 480 -0.55 8.05 5.29
CA LYS A 480 0.90 8.11 5.36
C LYS A 480 1.57 6.77 5.03
N GLN A 481 1.11 5.67 5.62
CA GLN A 481 1.72 4.36 5.39
C GLN A 481 1.51 3.82 3.96
N ASN A 482 0.58 4.39 3.21
CA ASN A 482 0.27 4.03 1.82
C ASN A 482 0.70 5.11 0.81
N GLY A 483 1.51 6.10 1.24
CA GLY A 483 2.01 7.16 0.35
C GLY A 483 0.94 8.14 -0.12
N GLY A 484 -0.21 8.21 0.57
CA GLY A 484 -1.27 9.16 0.27
C GLY A 484 -1.28 10.38 1.19
N GLU A 485 -2.34 11.16 1.06
CA GLU A 485 -2.55 12.42 1.78
C GLU A 485 -3.81 12.36 2.61
N TYR A 486 -3.80 13.07 3.74
CA TYR A 486 -4.97 13.28 4.58
C TYR A 486 -5.53 14.68 4.34
N VAL A 487 -6.83 14.77 4.07
CA VAL A 487 -7.56 16.03 3.94
C VAL A 487 -8.76 16.04 4.86
N GLN A 488 -8.99 17.18 5.51
CA GLN A 488 -10.19 17.43 6.30
C GLN A 488 -11.08 18.43 5.56
N ARG A 489 -12.39 18.19 5.60
CA ARG A 489 -13.45 19.06 5.09
C ARG A 489 -14.39 19.38 6.23
N GLU A 490 -14.60 20.66 6.49
CA GLU A 490 -15.45 21.16 7.59
C GLU A 490 -16.63 21.95 7.05
#